data_AF-A0A418AYM7-F1
#
_entry.id   AF-A0A418AYM7-F1
#
_cell.length_a   1.000
_cell.length_b   1.000
_cell.length_c   1.000
_cell.angle_alpha   90.00
_cell.angle_beta   90.00
_cell.angle_gamma   90.00
#
_symmetry.space_group_name_H-M   'P 1'
#
loop_
_entity.id
_entity.type
_entity.pdbx_description
1 polymer ?
#
loop_
_entity_poly.entity_id
_entity_poly.type
_entity_poly.pdbx_seq_one_letter_code
_entity_poly.pdbx_strand_id
1 'polypeptide(L)'
;MGVATIEEANDPKLAQCLAILAGKTDEHKFAGLLMVAKHLQCEDEAALRRIRKAVLDTTGVSFFVRLLHTQGRGGCADNVETDARVSPFQSLALNLISSNWLFHSELPWVLVSLQLAAIEAKLLLDDAERILIDHIVTPTPPEADEVKVLQRVHSLLPASYGILESILGGLMVEENASALSHTTLLQLKEVLGQVFTVVIEFITTCRDALRSSHLTFSMKDLDPIVLATIRVLGAWMAEETDLLTDQLVALVPFLVTYSPTSSMPVYPMSNVEEPWDSDDEVDDESSAPSLATGTDVMQFLLPGLLQLTATDGGATAVATDDAVLQKILQFTGVVCTRMVAESTASSAHGDLGEGVGTLTMCLGICLNVLLLATPSSACHRLFVKALPMWQSLAILSWRHVVVNNADVDARASDMYLMLLHIVSAMALVQPTAMAATSQLAACSTWLKDHPPSMACEGAWDLHELAMRVMK
;
A
#
# COMPACT_ATOMS: atom_id res chain seq x y z
N MET A 1 -13.57 -20.44 35.04
CA MET A 1 -12.51 -19.79 35.84
C MET A 1 -11.18 -20.41 35.44
N GLY A 2 -10.54 -19.85 34.41
CA GLY A 2 -9.17 -20.15 34.03
C GLY A 2 -8.40 -18.83 34.14
N VAL A 3 -7.48 -18.77 35.09
CA VAL A 3 -6.63 -17.60 35.35
C VAL A 3 -5.56 -17.61 34.27
N ALA A 4 -5.62 -16.66 33.34
CA ALA A 4 -4.50 -16.34 32.47
C ALA A 4 -3.41 -15.70 33.34
N THR A 5 -2.33 -16.43 33.55
CA THR A 5 -1.15 -15.96 34.26
C THR A 5 -0.49 -14.85 33.46
N ILE A 6 -0.40 -13.69 34.10
CA ILE A 6 0.34 -12.49 33.70
C ILE A 6 1.82 -12.81 33.85
N GLU A 7 2.46 -13.43 32.86
CA GLU A 7 3.93 -13.59 32.81
C GLU A 7 4.42 -13.51 31.36
N GLU A 8 4.38 -12.30 30.78
CA GLU A 8 5.22 -11.90 29.63
C GLU A 8 5.32 -10.36 29.56
N ALA A 9 5.46 -9.73 30.75
CA ALA A 9 5.49 -8.28 30.94
C ALA A 9 6.83 -7.74 31.51
N ASN A 10 7.90 -8.52 31.54
CA ASN A 10 9.18 -8.08 32.09
C ASN A 10 10.32 -8.34 31.09
N ASP A 11 10.36 -7.59 29.98
CA ASP A 11 11.65 -7.37 29.31
C ASP A 11 12.39 -6.25 30.10
N PRO A 12 13.43 -6.59 30.88
CA PRO A 12 14.18 -5.61 31.65
C PRO A 12 14.85 -4.55 30.76
N LYS A 13 15.13 -4.88 29.49
CA LYS A 13 15.72 -3.94 28.53
C LYS A 13 14.69 -2.92 28.06
N LEU A 14 13.45 -3.33 27.78
CA LEU A 14 12.37 -2.40 27.45
C LEU A 14 12.07 -1.45 28.61
N ALA A 15 12.04 -1.95 29.85
CA ALA A 15 11.87 -1.11 31.04
C ALA A 15 13.00 -0.07 31.19
N GLN A 16 14.24 -0.46 30.88
CA GLN A 16 15.39 0.45 30.87
C GLN A 16 15.29 1.49 29.75
N CYS A 17 14.83 1.10 28.56
CA CYS A 17 14.62 2.03 27.44
C CYS A 17 13.52 3.05 27.77
N LEU A 18 12.40 2.61 28.36
CA LEU A 18 11.33 3.48 28.82
C LEU A 18 11.79 4.42 29.95
N ALA A 19 12.70 3.99 30.83
CA ALA A 19 13.27 4.85 31.86
C ALA A 19 14.15 5.97 31.27
N ILE A 20 14.93 5.68 30.22
CA ILE A 20 15.72 6.69 29.49
C ILE A 20 14.77 7.65 28.74
N LEU A 21 13.73 7.09 28.13
CA LEU A 21 12.67 7.81 27.43
C LEU A 21 11.86 8.75 28.34
N ALA A 22 11.76 8.46 29.64
CA ALA A 22 11.17 9.33 30.66
C ALA A 22 12.08 10.52 31.06
N GLY A 23 13.25 10.65 30.42
CA GLY A 23 14.21 11.72 30.67
C GLY A 23 13.64 13.13 30.48
N LYS A 24 14.23 14.10 31.19
CA LYS A 24 13.74 15.50 31.21
C LYS A 24 14.13 16.30 29.97
N THR A 25 15.16 15.89 29.23
CA THR A 25 15.63 16.60 28.03
C THR A 25 15.25 15.82 26.77
N ASP A 26 15.08 16.53 25.66
CA ASP A 26 14.66 15.91 24.40
C ASP A 26 15.75 14.98 23.84
N GLU A 27 17.03 15.16 24.19
CA GLU A 27 18.13 14.25 23.85
C GLU A 27 17.99 12.89 24.55
N HIS A 28 17.60 12.89 25.83
CA HIS A 28 17.35 11.64 26.57
C HIS A 28 16.12 10.92 26.01
N LYS A 29 15.06 11.68 25.69
CA LYS A 29 13.86 11.13 25.05
C LYS A 29 14.18 10.54 23.68
N PHE A 30 14.99 11.23 22.88
CA PHE A 30 15.39 10.76 21.55
C PHE A 30 16.28 9.51 21.61
N ALA A 31 17.27 9.49 22.51
CA ALA A 31 18.10 8.31 22.73
C ALA A 31 17.27 7.10 23.20
N GLY A 32 16.33 7.32 24.13
CA GLY A 32 15.37 6.29 24.55
C GLY A 32 14.53 5.77 23.38
N LEU A 33 14.09 6.66 22.49
CA LEU A 33 13.26 6.31 21.34
C LEU A 33 14.02 5.44 20.32
N LEU A 34 15.30 5.79 20.03
CA LEU A 34 16.17 4.98 19.18
C LEU A 34 16.45 3.60 19.78
N MET A 35 16.65 3.52 21.10
CA MET A 35 16.86 2.24 21.79
C MET A 35 15.62 1.36 21.75
N VAL A 36 14.42 1.95 21.88
CA VAL A 36 13.15 1.24 21.68
C VAL A 36 13.02 0.78 20.22
N ALA A 37 13.35 1.63 19.24
CA ALA A 37 13.37 1.26 17.82
C ALA A 37 14.27 0.04 17.52
N LYS A 38 15.42 -0.07 18.20
CA LYS A 38 16.31 -1.24 18.09
C LYS A 38 15.73 -2.52 18.72
N HIS A 39 14.85 -2.38 19.72
CA HIS A 39 14.12 -3.51 20.35
C HIS A 39 12.83 -3.87 19.61
N LEU A 40 12.38 -3.05 18.65
CA LEU A 40 11.19 -3.25 17.83
C LEU A 40 11.42 -4.21 16.65
N GLN A 41 12.55 -4.92 16.58
CA GLN A 41 12.78 -6.03 15.64
C GLN A 41 11.90 -7.27 15.92
N CYS A 42 10.81 -7.11 16.65
CA CYS A 42 9.87 -8.17 16.98
C CYS A 42 8.78 -8.22 15.91
N GLU A 43 8.56 -9.35 15.26
CA GLU A 43 7.53 -9.54 14.22
C GLU A 43 6.09 -9.60 14.80
N ASP A 44 5.93 -9.57 16.13
CA ASP A 44 4.62 -9.56 16.79
C ASP A 44 4.01 -8.16 16.82
N GLU A 45 3.03 -7.93 15.94
CA GLU A 45 2.20 -6.72 15.89
C GLU A 45 1.56 -6.37 17.24
N ALA A 46 1.19 -7.35 18.07
CA ALA A 46 0.60 -7.07 19.39
C ALA A 46 1.65 -6.56 20.40
N ALA A 47 2.91 -7.02 20.31
CA ALA A 47 4.03 -6.49 21.08
C ALA A 47 4.43 -5.10 20.60
N LEU A 48 4.54 -4.89 19.29
CA LEU A 48 4.77 -3.58 18.66
C LEU A 48 3.73 -2.55 19.12
N ARG A 49 2.44 -2.91 19.13
CA ARG A 49 1.36 -2.06 19.63
C ARG A 49 1.54 -1.68 21.10
N ARG A 50 1.87 -2.63 21.96
CA ARG A 50 2.11 -2.38 23.41
C ARG A 50 3.31 -1.45 23.62
N ILE A 51 4.39 -1.65 22.88
CA ILE A 51 5.61 -0.83 22.97
C ILE A 51 5.33 0.61 22.50
N ARG A 52 4.67 0.79 21.35
CA ARG A 52 4.28 2.12 20.83
C ARG A 52 3.41 2.88 21.84
N LYS A 53 2.44 2.21 22.48
CA LYS A 53 1.62 2.80 23.55
C LYS A 53 2.46 3.25 24.75
N ALA A 54 3.33 2.37 25.27
CA ALA A 54 4.19 2.67 26.41
C ALA A 54 5.16 3.84 26.15
N VAL A 55 5.72 3.91 24.93
CA VAL A 55 6.57 5.02 24.49
C VAL A 55 5.83 6.35 24.56
N LEU A 56 4.58 6.37 24.11
CA LEU A 56 3.80 7.60 24.02
C LEU A 56 3.33 8.09 25.40
N ASP A 57 2.84 7.17 26.24
CA ASP A 57 2.46 7.46 27.63
C ASP A 57 3.64 8.04 28.43
N THR A 58 4.86 7.60 28.11
CA THR A 58 6.09 8.02 28.79
C THR A 58 6.63 9.38 28.32
N THR A 59 6.59 9.65 27.02
CA THR A 59 7.19 10.88 26.44
C THR A 59 6.27 12.09 26.48
N GLY A 60 4.97 11.86 26.32
CA GLY A 60 3.93 12.87 26.20
C GLY A 60 3.92 13.60 24.85
N VAL A 61 2.74 14.09 24.46
CA VAL A 61 2.45 14.72 23.15
C VAL A 61 3.39 15.89 22.83
N SER A 62 3.81 16.66 23.83
CA SER A 62 4.66 17.84 23.62
C SER A 62 6.03 17.50 23.01
N PHE A 63 6.57 16.31 23.28
CA PHE A 63 7.83 15.85 22.71
C PHE A 63 7.67 15.57 21.21
N PHE A 64 6.60 14.90 20.80
CA PHE A 64 6.32 14.62 19.39
C PHE A 64 6.05 15.88 18.58
N VAL A 65 5.34 16.86 19.17
CA VAL A 65 5.14 18.17 18.53
C VAL A 65 6.49 18.86 18.31
N ARG A 66 7.40 18.84 19.30
CA ARG A 66 8.75 19.38 19.12
C ARG A 66 9.56 18.60 18.09
N LEU A 67 9.43 17.27 18.05
CA LEU A 67 10.09 16.39 17.09
C LEU A 67 9.64 16.66 15.64
N LEU A 68 8.35 16.94 15.43
CA LEU A 68 7.79 17.38 14.14
C LEU A 68 8.35 18.75 13.70
N HIS A 69 8.65 19.63 14.66
CA HIS A 69 9.24 20.95 14.39
C HIS A 69 10.77 20.92 14.28
N THR A 70 11.43 19.80 14.53
CA THR A 70 12.89 19.68 14.38
C THR A 70 13.25 19.70 12.90
N GLN A 71 13.72 20.85 12.43
CA GLN A 71 14.35 20.97 11.11
C GLN A 71 15.60 20.09 11.09
N GLY A 72 15.70 19.21 10.09
CA GLY A 72 16.91 18.44 9.84
C GLY A 72 18.08 19.41 9.73
N ARG A 73 19.11 19.23 10.54
CA ARG A 73 20.26 20.12 10.60
C ARG A 73 21.10 19.92 9.33
N GLY A 74 20.69 20.54 8.22
CA GLY A 74 21.55 20.77 7.07
C GLY A 74 22.69 21.68 7.51
N GLY A 75 23.90 21.15 7.54
CA GLY A 75 25.10 21.93 7.87
C GLY A 75 25.25 23.11 6.90
N CYS A 76 25.68 24.25 7.43
CA CYS A 76 25.99 25.43 6.65
C CYS A 76 27.01 25.13 5.55
N ALA A 77 26.63 25.25 4.29
CA ALA A 77 27.51 25.63 3.19
C ALA A 77 26.66 26.22 2.06
N ASP A 78 27.10 27.35 1.53
CA ASP A 78 26.49 28.04 0.40
C ASP A 78 26.31 27.12 -0.82
N ASN A 79 25.15 27.29 -1.47
CA ASN A 79 24.75 26.78 -2.79
C ASN A 79 24.31 25.30 -2.87
N VAL A 80 23.23 25.14 -3.66
CA VAL A 80 22.64 23.93 -4.24
C VAL A 80 21.43 23.34 -3.50
N GLU A 81 20.30 23.48 -4.19
CA GLU A 81 19.11 22.61 -4.18
C GLU A 81 19.32 21.29 -3.41
N THR A 82 18.84 21.25 -2.17
CA THR A 82 18.75 20.00 -1.42
C THR A 82 17.36 19.90 -0.81
N ASP A 83 16.51 19.21 -1.58
CA ASP A 83 15.47 18.29 -1.15
C ASP A 83 14.62 18.69 0.05
N ALA A 84 13.36 19.03 -0.25
CA ALA A 84 12.24 19.06 0.66
C ALA A 84 11.85 17.65 1.17
N ARG A 85 12.84 16.87 1.64
CA ARG A 85 12.61 15.60 2.31
C ARG A 85 12.12 15.89 3.73
N VAL A 86 10.98 15.31 4.08
CA VAL A 86 10.52 15.17 5.47
C VAL A 86 11.71 14.66 6.29
N SER A 87 12.11 15.38 7.34
CA SER A 87 13.27 14.96 8.12
C SER A 87 13.01 13.57 8.71
N PRO A 88 14.02 12.71 8.91
CA PRO A 88 13.82 11.40 9.53
C PRO A 88 13.08 11.50 10.87
N PHE A 89 13.27 12.62 11.59
CA PHE A 89 12.56 12.97 12.81
C PHE A 89 11.07 13.22 12.60
N GLN A 90 10.71 13.93 11.53
CA GLN A 90 9.32 14.17 11.16
C GLN A 90 8.62 12.88 10.72
N SER A 91 9.28 12.03 9.94
CA SER A 91 8.75 10.72 9.55
C SER A 91 8.53 9.81 10.77
N LEU A 92 9.50 9.77 11.69
CA LEU A 92 9.38 9.02 12.94
C LEU A 92 8.25 9.57 13.82
N ALA A 93 8.12 10.89 13.93
CA ALA A 93 7.04 11.51 14.70
C ALA A 93 5.66 11.21 14.09
N LEU A 94 5.51 11.29 12.76
CA LEU A 94 4.28 10.95 12.07
C LEU A 94 3.90 9.47 12.27
N ASN A 95 4.87 8.56 12.15
CA ASN A 95 4.68 7.11 12.40
C ASN A 95 4.31 6.77 13.86
N LEU A 96 4.72 7.61 14.81
CA LEU A 96 4.39 7.41 16.22
C LEU A 96 3.05 8.05 16.58
N ILE A 97 2.70 9.18 15.97
CA ILE A 97 1.40 9.84 16.13
C ILE A 97 0.30 9.02 15.44
N SER A 98 0.59 8.37 14.31
CA SER A 98 -0.33 7.46 13.61
C SER A 98 -0.63 6.17 14.37
N SER A 99 0.15 5.85 15.42
CA SER A 99 -0.10 4.67 16.24
C SER A 99 -1.37 4.83 17.11
N ASN A 100 -1.90 3.69 17.59
CA ASN A 100 -3.15 3.45 18.36
C ASN A 100 -3.67 4.53 19.34
N TRP A 101 -2.84 5.49 19.73
CA TRP A 101 -3.16 6.58 20.62
C TRP A 101 -4.27 7.49 20.12
N LEU A 102 -4.32 7.80 18.81
CA LEU A 102 -5.40 8.61 18.23
C LEU A 102 -6.79 8.03 18.55
N PHE A 103 -6.86 6.70 18.70
CA PHE A 103 -8.09 5.95 18.94
C PHE A 103 -8.40 5.69 20.43
N HIS A 104 -7.42 5.87 21.33
CA HIS A 104 -7.50 5.45 22.74
C HIS A 104 -7.50 6.60 23.75
N SER A 105 -7.46 7.85 23.30
CA SER A 105 -7.53 9.03 24.16
C SER A 105 -8.97 9.39 24.54
N GLU A 106 -9.18 9.96 25.74
CA GLU A 106 -10.50 10.45 26.18
C GLU A 106 -11.09 11.57 25.29
N LEU A 107 -10.24 12.25 24.53
CA LEU A 107 -10.61 13.23 23.51
C LEU A 107 -10.51 12.57 22.12
N PRO A 108 -11.37 12.90 21.15
CA PRO A 108 -11.34 12.29 19.82
C PRO A 108 -10.21 12.88 18.95
N TRP A 109 -8.95 12.69 19.37
CA TRP A 109 -7.78 13.20 18.65
C TRP A 109 -7.69 12.65 17.23
N VAL A 110 -8.15 11.41 16.98
CA VAL A 110 -8.31 10.88 15.62
C VAL A 110 -9.12 11.82 14.72
N LEU A 111 -10.22 12.36 15.22
CA LEU A 111 -11.10 13.24 14.44
C LEU A 111 -10.44 14.59 14.19
N VAL A 112 -9.80 15.18 15.21
CA VAL A 112 -9.09 16.46 15.08
C VAL A 112 -7.94 16.33 14.09
N SER A 113 -7.13 15.28 14.20
CA SER A 113 -6.03 15.00 13.29
C SER A 113 -6.52 14.78 11.87
N LEU A 114 -7.60 14.03 11.69
CA LEU A 114 -8.22 13.85 10.37
C LEU A 114 -8.67 15.19 9.79
N GLN A 115 -9.39 16.01 10.57
CA GLN A 115 -9.89 17.30 10.11
C GLN A 115 -8.77 18.25 9.69
N LEU A 116 -7.71 18.35 10.49
CA LEU A 116 -6.56 19.19 10.16
C LEU A 116 -5.83 18.70 8.91
N ALA A 117 -5.57 17.40 8.81
CA ALA A 117 -4.94 16.81 7.63
C ALA A 117 -5.81 16.98 6.37
N ALA A 118 -7.13 16.82 6.51
CA ALA A 118 -8.07 17.00 5.41
C ALA A 118 -8.15 18.47 4.95
N ILE A 119 -8.14 19.44 5.87
CA ILE A 119 -8.12 20.87 5.52
C ILE A 119 -6.81 21.22 4.80
N GLU A 120 -5.67 20.80 5.34
CA GLU A 120 -4.37 21.09 4.72
C GLU A 120 -4.25 20.43 3.35
N ALA A 121 -4.66 19.16 3.20
CA ALA A 121 -4.67 18.48 1.92
C ALA A 121 -5.54 19.21 0.88
N LYS A 122 -6.77 19.63 1.25
CA LYS A 122 -7.65 20.38 0.35
C LYS A 122 -7.01 21.69 -0.11
N LEU A 123 -6.44 22.48 0.82
CA LEU A 123 -5.78 23.74 0.47
C LEU A 123 -4.59 23.54 -0.47
N LEU A 124 -3.76 22.51 -0.22
CA LEU A 124 -2.61 22.20 -1.07
C LEU A 124 -3.03 21.68 -2.45
N LEU A 125 -4.13 20.92 -2.52
CA LEU A 125 -4.71 20.49 -3.78
C LEU A 125 -5.29 21.65 -4.58
N ASP A 126 -6.02 22.57 -3.94
CA ASP A 126 -6.55 23.79 -4.58
C ASP A 126 -5.39 24.64 -5.14
N ASP A 127 -4.30 24.79 -4.37
CA ASP A 127 -3.10 25.51 -4.80
C ASP A 127 -2.45 24.84 -6.03
N ALA A 128 -2.28 23.51 -6.00
CA ALA A 128 -1.71 22.73 -7.11
C ALA A 128 -2.60 22.75 -8.35
N GLU A 129 -3.91 22.61 -8.17
CA GLU A 129 -4.90 22.61 -9.24
C GLU A 129 -4.94 23.97 -9.95
N ARG A 130 -4.94 25.06 -9.17
CA ARG A 130 -4.90 26.41 -9.73
C ARG A 130 -3.68 26.61 -10.63
N ILE A 131 -2.49 26.25 -10.15
CA ILE A 131 -1.25 26.39 -10.94
C ILE A 131 -1.31 25.50 -12.19
N LEU A 132 -1.82 24.27 -12.06
CA LEU A 132 -2.01 23.36 -13.18
C LEU A 132 -2.94 23.95 -14.25
N ILE A 133 -4.09 24.49 -13.85
CA ILE A 133 -5.05 25.15 -14.74
C ILE A 133 -4.43 26.39 -15.39
N ASP A 134 -3.69 27.21 -14.64
CA ASP A 134 -3.02 28.39 -15.17
C ASP A 134 -2.02 27.99 -16.29
N HIS A 135 -1.28 26.88 -16.14
CA HIS A 135 -0.38 26.37 -17.18
C HIS A 135 -1.09 25.73 -18.40
N ILE A 136 -2.37 25.39 -18.28
CA ILE A 136 -3.21 24.94 -19.39
C ILE A 136 -3.77 26.16 -20.14
N VAL A 137 -4.34 27.11 -19.41
CA VAL A 137 -5.04 28.26 -20.02
C VAL A 137 -4.08 29.33 -20.52
N THR A 138 -3.01 29.60 -19.76
CA THR A 138 -2.00 30.63 -20.03
C THR A 138 -0.60 30.02 -19.97
N PRO A 139 -0.05 29.54 -21.10
CA PRO A 139 1.27 28.91 -21.13
C PRO A 139 2.39 29.96 -20.94
N THR A 140 2.62 30.34 -19.69
CA THR A 140 3.69 31.24 -19.24
C THR A 140 4.74 30.46 -18.45
N PRO A 141 6.00 30.92 -18.42
CA PRO A 141 7.01 30.31 -17.57
C PRO A 141 6.63 30.47 -16.08
N PRO A 142 6.99 29.49 -15.23
CA PRO A 142 6.57 29.49 -13.84
C PRO A 142 7.11 30.71 -13.10
N GLU A 143 6.23 31.38 -12.36
CA GLU A 143 6.60 32.54 -11.56
C GLU A 143 7.34 32.11 -10.29
N ALA A 144 8.19 32.98 -9.74
CA ALA A 144 8.97 32.66 -8.53
C ALA A 144 8.09 32.32 -7.31
N ASP A 145 6.86 32.81 -7.27
CA ASP A 145 5.91 32.49 -6.21
C ASP A 145 5.22 31.13 -6.43
N GLU A 146 4.98 30.72 -7.68
CA GLU A 146 4.46 29.38 -7.99
C GLU A 146 5.45 28.28 -7.59
N VAL A 147 6.74 28.49 -7.84
CA VAL A 147 7.79 27.56 -7.43
C VAL A 147 7.78 27.32 -5.91
N LYS A 148 7.58 28.38 -5.10
CA LYS A 148 7.49 28.25 -3.63
C LYS A 148 6.22 27.50 -3.20
N VAL A 149 5.09 27.78 -3.87
CA VAL A 149 3.83 27.07 -3.60
C VAL A 149 3.97 25.60 -3.92
N LEU A 150 4.53 25.24 -5.09
CA LEU A 150 4.79 23.84 -5.45
C LEU A 150 5.75 23.16 -4.48
N GLN A 151 6.82 23.82 -4.03
CA GLN A 151 7.71 23.28 -2.99
C GLN A 151 6.97 22.97 -1.68
N ARG A 152 6.00 23.83 -1.30
CA ARG A 152 5.13 23.57 -0.14
C ARG A 152 4.21 22.38 -0.40
N VAL A 153 3.60 22.27 -1.58
CA VAL A 153 2.76 21.12 -1.97
C VAL A 153 3.58 19.83 -1.90
N HIS A 154 4.77 19.80 -2.49
CA HIS A 154 5.65 18.63 -2.49
C HIS A 154 6.03 18.14 -1.08
N SER A 155 6.19 19.05 -0.13
CA SER A 155 6.57 18.69 1.24
C SER A 155 5.38 18.31 2.11
N LEU A 156 4.28 19.06 2.04
CA LEU A 156 3.17 18.93 2.99
C LEU A 156 2.05 18.02 2.52
N LEU A 157 1.84 17.87 1.20
CA LEU A 157 0.75 17.05 0.69
C LEU A 157 0.97 15.56 1.02
N PRO A 158 2.16 14.96 0.77
CA PRO A 158 2.41 13.57 1.16
C PRO A 158 2.32 13.35 2.67
N ALA A 159 2.73 14.32 3.49
CA ALA A 159 2.60 14.23 4.94
C ALA A 159 1.13 14.24 5.38
N SER A 160 0.31 15.10 4.75
CA SER A 160 -1.14 15.17 5.00
C SER A 160 -1.82 13.87 4.61
N TYR A 161 -1.49 13.33 3.43
CA TYR A 161 -1.97 12.02 2.98
C TYR A 161 -1.50 10.88 3.88
N GLY A 162 -0.26 10.89 4.36
CA GLY A 162 0.24 9.88 5.29
C GLY A 162 -0.57 9.81 6.59
N ILE A 163 -1.10 10.94 7.07
CA ILE A 163 -2.04 10.98 8.21
C ILE A 163 -3.38 10.34 7.82
N LEU A 164 -3.90 10.63 6.62
CA LEU A 164 -5.15 10.01 6.13
C LEU A 164 -5.01 8.48 6.02
N GLU A 165 -3.95 8.00 5.36
CA GLU A 165 -3.64 6.57 5.20
C GLU A 165 -3.52 5.88 6.57
N SER A 166 -2.82 6.52 7.50
CA SER A 166 -2.65 6.03 8.86
C SER A 166 -3.97 5.88 9.60
N ILE A 167 -4.87 6.85 9.47
CA ILE A 167 -6.19 6.81 10.10
C ILE A 167 -7.07 5.74 9.44
N LEU A 168 -7.03 5.61 8.10
CA LEU A 168 -7.73 4.56 7.37
C LEU A 168 -7.28 3.16 7.83
N GLY A 169 -5.96 2.89 7.84
CA GLY A 169 -5.43 1.62 8.33
C GLY A 169 -5.70 1.38 9.82
N GLY A 170 -5.67 2.45 10.63
CA GLY A 170 -6.00 2.37 12.05
C GLY A 170 -7.46 1.99 12.32
N LEU A 171 -8.39 2.44 11.48
CA LEU A 171 -9.82 2.09 11.56
C LEU A 171 -10.11 0.63 11.23
N MET A 172 -9.21 -0.05 10.49
CA MET A 172 -9.37 -1.48 10.18
C MET A 172 -9.04 -2.42 11.35
N VAL A 173 -8.45 -1.89 12.42
CA VAL A 173 -8.24 -2.64 13.65
C VAL A 173 -9.52 -2.60 14.48
N GLU A 174 -10.16 -3.74 14.69
CA GLU A 174 -11.45 -3.87 15.39
C GLU A 174 -11.44 -3.23 16.80
N GLU A 175 -10.32 -3.37 17.53
CA GLU A 175 -10.10 -2.71 18.83
C GLU A 175 -10.17 -1.18 18.74
N ASN A 176 -9.63 -0.59 17.66
CA ASN A 176 -9.64 0.86 17.46
C ASN A 176 -11.02 1.37 17.06
N ALA A 177 -11.68 0.68 16.13
CA ALA A 177 -13.01 1.05 15.69
C ALA A 177 -14.03 0.96 16.85
N SER A 178 -13.93 -0.09 17.67
CA SER A 178 -14.81 -0.29 18.83
C SER A 178 -14.55 0.69 19.98
N ALA A 179 -13.36 1.28 20.07
CA ALA A 179 -13.04 2.32 21.04
C ALA A 179 -13.71 3.68 20.72
N LEU A 180 -14.14 3.89 19.48
CA LEU A 180 -14.76 5.15 19.03
C LEU A 180 -16.27 5.16 19.22
N SER A 181 -16.82 6.33 19.55
CA SER A 181 -18.27 6.53 19.57
C SER A 181 -18.86 6.53 18.16
N HIS A 182 -20.12 6.14 18.05
CA HIS A 182 -20.83 6.14 16.76
C HIS A 182 -20.87 7.54 16.11
N THR A 183 -20.99 8.60 16.91
CA THR A 183 -20.95 9.99 16.41
C THR A 183 -19.60 10.33 15.82
N THR A 184 -18.50 9.90 16.44
CA THR A 184 -17.15 10.13 15.92
C THR A 184 -16.95 9.37 14.61
N LEU A 185 -17.39 8.12 14.53
CA LEU A 185 -17.29 7.32 13.30
C LEU A 185 -18.05 7.97 12.12
N LEU A 186 -19.26 8.48 12.36
CA LEU A 186 -20.02 9.22 11.34
C LEU A 186 -19.29 10.49 10.88
N GLN A 187 -18.71 11.25 11.81
CA GLN A 187 -17.93 12.45 11.48
C GLN A 187 -16.65 12.12 10.71
N LEU A 188 -15.96 11.03 11.08
CA LEU A 188 -14.79 10.55 10.32
C LEU A 188 -15.20 10.18 8.90
N LYS A 189 -16.29 9.43 8.72
CA LYS A 189 -16.82 9.07 7.39
C LYS A 189 -17.17 10.30 6.57
N GLU A 190 -17.81 11.31 7.17
CA GLU A 190 -18.16 12.56 6.49
C GLU A 190 -16.90 13.32 6.04
N VAL A 191 -15.91 13.50 6.92
CA VAL A 191 -14.67 14.21 6.59
C VAL A 191 -13.88 13.47 5.51
N LEU A 192 -13.77 12.14 5.61
CA LEU A 192 -13.15 11.29 4.58
C LEU A 192 -13.87 11.44 3.23
N GLY A 193 -15.20 11.34 3.20
CA GLY A 193 -15.97 11.51 1.97
C GLY A 193 -15.74 12.87 1.32
N GLN A 194 -15.68 13.94 2.11
CA GLN A 194 -15.41 15.28 1.59
C GLN A 194 -13.98 15.46 1.06
N VAL A 195 -12.95 14.93 1.74
CA VAL A 195 -11.57 15.06 1.25
C VAL A 195 -11.35 14.20 0.01
N PHE A 196 -11.89 12.99 -0.05
CA PHE A 196 -11.74 12.12 -1.22
C PHE A 196 -12.54 12.61 -2.44
N THR A 197 -13.61 13.38 -2.23
CA THR A 197 -14.26 14.13 -3.33
C THR A 197 -13.26 15.09 -3.98
N VAL A 198 -12.54 15.90 -3.19
CA VAL A 198 -11.55 16.85 -3.70
C VAL A 198 -10.34 16.12 -4.32
N VAL A 199 -9.88 15.02 -3.72
CA VAL A 199 -8.81 14.17 -4.29
C VAL A 199 -9.21 13.63 -5.67
N ILE A 200 -10.47 13.19 -5.83
CA ILE A 200 -11.01 12.68 -7.09
C ILE A 200 -11.19 13.80 -8.12
N GLU A 201 -11.63 14.99 -7.71
CA GLU A 201 -11.71 16.16 -8.59
C GLU A 201 -10.32 16.54 -9.11
N PHE A 202 -9.32 16.66 -8.22
CA PHE A 202 -7.95 16.99 -8.60
C PHE A 202 -7.31 15.95 -9.54
N ILE A 203 -7.45 14.64 -9.25
CA ILE A 203 -6.89 13.60 -10.12
C ILE A 203 -7.60 13.57 -11.49
N THR A 204 -8.89 13.94 -11.53
CA THR A 204 -9.65 14.12 -12.78
C THR A 204 -9.09 15.30 -13.58
N THR A 205 -8.80 16.43 -12.93
CA THR A 205 -8.14 17.58 -13.56
C THR A 205 -6.76 17.20 -14.09
N CYS A 206 -5.95 16.44 -13.33
CA CYS A 206 -4.67 15.91 -13.79
C CYS A 206 -4.81 15.04 -15.05
N ARG A 207 -5.78 14.12 -15.08
CA ARG A 207 -6.06 13.28 -16.25
C ARG A 207 -6.34 14.12 -17.49
N ASP A 208 -7.18 15.13 -17.35
CA ASP A 208 -7.62 15.96 -18.48
C ASP A 208 -6.51 16.93 -18.91
N ALA A 209 -5.72 17.44 -17.96
CA ALA A 209 -4.51 18.22 -18.20
C ALA A 209 -3.46 17.44 -19.01
N LEU A 210 -3.18 16.19 -18.63
CA LEU A 210 -2.20 15.34 -19.31
C LEU A 210 -2.62 14.94 -20.73
N ARG A 211 -3.92 14.99 -21.03
CA ARG A 211 -4.45 14.82 -22.39
C ARG A 211 -4.36 16.09 -23.23
N SER A 212 -4.12 17.24 -22.59
CA SER A 212 -4.01 18.52 -23.26
C SER A 212 -2.69 18.65 -24.03
N SER A 213 -2.77 19.05 -25.30
CA SER A 213 -1.61 19.22 -26.17
C SER A 213 -0.77 20.47 -25.86
N HIS A 214 -1.24 21.34 -24.96
CA HIS A 214 -0.63 22.64 -24.66
C HIS A 214 -0.16 22.77 -23.21
N LEU A 215 -0.13 21.67 -22.46
CA LEU A 215 0.34 21.66 -21.07
C LEU A 215 1.82 22.10 -21.01
N THR A 216 2.09 23.23 -20.34
CA THR A 216 3.46 23.69 -20.06
C THR A 216 3.95 23.34 -18.66
N PHE A 217 3.09 22.73 -17.84
CA PHE A 217 3.43 22.30 -16.50
C PHE A 217 4.53 21.23 -16.53
N SER A 218 5.53 21.39 -15.67
CA SER A 218 6.68 20.48 -15.58
C SER A 218 6.27 19.12 -15.02
N MET A 219 6.48 18.05 -15.78
CA MET A 219 6.19 16.68 -15.33
C MET A 219 7.00 16.27 -14.10
N LYS A 220 8.18 16.85 -13.90
CA LYS A 220 8.99 16.60 -12.70
C LYS A 220 8.30 17.08 -11.42
N ASP A 221 7.49 18.13 -11.55
CA ASP A 221 6.73 18.70 -10.44
C ASP A 221 5.34 18.04 -10.34
N LEU A 222 4.76 17.61 -11.47
CA LEU A 222 3.43 16.98 -11.47
C LEU A 222 3.49 15.53 -10.99
N ASP A 223 4.48 14.76 -11.44
CA ASP A 223 4.56 13.32 -11.20
C ASP A 223 4.54 12.97 -9.70
N PRO A 224 5.32 13.62 -8.82
CA PRO A 224 5.28 13.30 -7.39
C PRO A 224 3.91 13.57 -6.75
N ILE A 225 3.22 14.63 -7.19
CA ILE A 225 1.90 15.02 -6.69
C ILE A 225 0.86 13.98 -7.12
N VAL A 226 0.87 13.60 -8.40
CA VAL A 226 -0.04 12.57 -8.95
C VAL A 226 0.21 11.23 -8.28
N LEU A 227 1.47 10.80 -8.13
CA LEU A 227 1.82 9.54 -7.47
C LEU A 227 1.34 9.49 -6.02
N ALA A 228 1.58 10.56 -5.23
CA ALA A 228 1.09 10.64 -3.86
C ALA A 228 -0.45 10.60 -3.79
N THR A 229 -1.12 11.23 -4.75
CA THR A 229 -2.58 11.26 -4.86
C THR A 229 -3.15 9.90 -5.25
N ILE A 230 -2.55 9.19 -6.20
CA ILE A 230 -2.99 7.83 -6.59
C ILE A 230 -2.80 6.86 -5.42
N ARG A 231 -1.70 6.98 -4.68
CA ARG A 231 -1.40 6.13 -3.53
C ARG A 231 -2.47 6.26 -2.43
N VAL A 232 -2.77 7.49 -1.98
CA VAL A 232 -3.78 7.70 -0.94
C VAL A 232 -5.18 7.32 -1.42
N LEU A 233 -5.46 7.52 -2.72
CA LEU A 233 -6.72 7.08 -3.33
C LEU A 233 -6.83 5.54 -3.33
N GLY A 234 -5.74 4.84 -3.65
CA GLY A 234 -5.67 3.38 -3.57
C GLY A 234 -5.94 2.85 -2.16
N ALA A 235 -5.37 3.50 -1.13
CA ALA A 235 -5.63 3.17 0.26
C ALA A 235 -7.11 3.39 0.65
N TRP A 236 -7.75 4.44 0.15
CA TRP A 236 -9.18 4.68 0.42
C TRP A 236 -10.11 3.72 -0.34
N MET A 237 -9.83 3.48 -1.63
CA MET A 237 -10.57 2.51 -2.44
C MET A 237 -10.51 1.09 -1.87
N ALA A 238 -9.47 0.78 -1.09
CA ALA A 238 -9.34 -0.50 -0.41
C ALA A 238 -10.27 -0.65 0.81
N GLU A 239 -10.81 0.45 1.35
CA GLU A 239 -11.60 0.41 2.59
C GLU A 239 -13.04 0.90 2.41
N GLU A 240 -13.30 1.75 1.41
CA GLU A 240 -14.63 2.29 1.12
C GLU A 240 -15.09 1.85 -0.28
N THR A 241 -16.29 1.28 -0.33
CA THR A 241 -16.82 0.57 -1.52
C THR A 241 -18.00 1.27 -2.20
N ASP A 242 -18.72 2.13 -1.48
CA ASP A 242 -20.01 2.66 -1.94
C ASP A 242 -19.97 4.13 -2.35
N LEU A 243 -19.01 4.90 -1.81
CA LEU A 243 -18.90 6.32 -2.10
C LEU A 243 -18.14 6.57 -3.41
N LEU A 244 -18.69 7.44 -4.26
CA LEU A 244 -18.03 7.96 -5.48
C LEU A 244 -17.65 6.88 -6.52
N THR A 245 -18.27 5.70 -6.45
CA THR A 245 -17.98 4.53 -7.30
C THR A 245 -17.98 4.88 -8.79
N ASP A 246 -18.99 5.62 -9.28
CA ASP A 246 -19.07 6.00 -10.70
C ASP A 246 -17.87 6.84 -11.16
N GLN A 247 -17.37 7.72 -10.29
CA GLN A 247 -16.24 8.60 -10.58
C GLN A 247 -14.93 7.81 -10.58
N LEU A 248 -14.77 6.89 -9.62
CA LEU A 248 -13.65 5.95 -9.58
C LEU A 248 -13.61 5.05 -10.81
N VAL A 249 -14.75 4.46 -11.20
CA VAL A 249 -14.88 3.63 -12.41
C VAL A 249 -14.43 4.41 -13.65
N ALA A 250 -14.83 5.67 -13.78
CA ALA A 250 -14.41 6.53 -14.89
C ALA A 250 -12.90 6.90 -14.86
N LEU A 251 -12.26 6.80 -13.70
CA LEU A 251 -10.83 7.09 -13.52
C LEU A 251 -9.93 5.87 -13.70
N VAL A 252 -10.46 4.63 -13.66
CA VAL A 252 -9.68 3.39 -13.80
C VAL A 252 -8.66 3.43 -14.95
N PRO A 253 -9.02 3.85 -16.19
CA PRO A 253 -8.06 3.93 -17.28
C PRO A 253 -6.86 4.81 -16.97
N PHE A 254 -7.09 5.97 -16.35
CA PHE A 254 -6.03 6.88 -15.99
C PHE A 254 -5.16 6.32 -14.86
N LEU A 255 -5.77 5.88 -13.75
CA LEU A 255 -5.05 5.40 -12.57
C LEU A 255 -4.15 4.20 -12.88
N VAL A 256 -4.64 3.25 -13.67
CA VAL A 256 -3.92 2.02 -14.01
C VAL A 256 -2.79 2.26 -15.00
N THR A 257 -3.02 3.11 -16.01
CA THR A 257 -2.04 3.31 -17.09
C THR A 257 -1.06 4.45 -16.83
N TYR A 258 -1.30 5.26 -15.80
CA TYR A 258 -0.41 6.35 -15.43
C TYR A 258 1.01 5.82 -15.15
N SER A 259 1.99 6.46 -15.79
CA SER A 259 3.40 6.12 -15.65
C SER A 259 4.19 7.42 -15.54
N PRO A 260 4.97 7.63 -14.47
CA PRO A 260 5.73 8.86 -14.29
C PRO A 260 6.83 8.98 -15.37
N THR A 261 7.11 10.21 -15.78
CA THR A 261 8.10 10.55 -16.81
C THR A 261 9.52 10.32 -16.33
N SER A 262 9.76 10.46 -15.03
CA SER A 262 11.03 10.19 -14.38
C SER A 262 10.95 8.90 -13.58
N SER A 263 11.42 7.78 -14.13
CA SER A 263 12.01 6.75 -13.27
C SER A 263 13.19 7.44 -12.56
N MET A 264 13.05 7.75 -11.27
CA MET A 264 14.12 8.35 -10.49
C MET A 264 15.43 7.61 -10.81
N PRO A 265 16.49 8.29 -11.29
CA PRO A 265 17.75 7.62 -11.53
C PRO A 265 18.22 7.06 -10.19
N VAL A 266 18.32 5.73 -10.13
CA VAL A 266 19.11 5.05 -9.11
C VAL A 266 20.52 5.57 -9.33
N TYR A 267 20.93 6.57 -8.55
CA TYR A 267 22.35 6.84 -8.40
C TYR A 267 22.93 5.59 -7.74
N PRO A 268 23.80 4.82 -8.42
CA PRO A 268 24.66 3.93 -7.70
C PRO A 268 25.43 4.85 -6.76
N MET A 269 25.43 4.56 -5.46
CA MET A 269 26.34 5.20 -4.53
C MET A 269 27.75 4.78 -4.97
N SER A 270 28.29 5.48 -5.96
CA SER A 270 29.61 5.23 -6.50
C SER A 270 30.59 5.80 -5.50
N ASN A 271 31.32 4.88 -4.86
CA ASN A 271 32.59 5.07 -4.17
C ASN A 271 33.16 6.49 -4.30
N VAL A 272 32.81 7.36 -3.35
CA VAL A 272 33.65 8.50 -3.03
C VAL A 272 34.52 8.02 -1.87
N GLU A 273 35.68 7.47 -2.22
CA GLU A 273 36.77 7.26 -1.29
C GLU A 273 37.22 8.66 -0.80
N GLU A 274 36.77 9.07 0.38
CA GLU A 274 37.52 10.04 1.18
C GLU A 274 37.87 9.44 2.55
N PRO A 275 39.10 9.66 3.04
CA PRO A 275 39.78 8.70 3.87
C PRO A 275 39.90 9.23 5.29
N TRP A 276 38.90 9.08 6.14
CA TRP A 276 39.01 9.38 7.57
C TRP A 276 38.77 8.15 8.45
N ASP A 277 39.89 7.76 9.03
CA ASP A 277 40.19 6.72 10.00
C ASP A 277 39.43 6.94 11.32
N SER A 278 38.55 6.01 11.71
CA SER A 278 38.28 5.61 13.10
C SER A 278 37.31 4.43 13.12
N ASP A 279 37.79 3.29 13.62
CA ASP A 279 37.02 2.10 14.03
C ASP A 279 35.77 2.47 14.83
N ASP A 280 34.61 1.96 14.42
CA ASP A 280 33.64 1.22 15.25
C ASP A 280 32.31 0.97 14.49
N GLU A 281 31.96 -0.32 14.35
CA GLU A 281 30.60 -0.90 14.35
C GLU A 281 29.62 -0.64 13.18
N VAL A 282 29.52 -1.66 12.30
CA VAL A 282 28.32 -2.23 11.64
C VAL A 282 27.19 -1.29 11.18
N ASP A 283 27.18 -1.03 9.87
CA ASP A 283 26.02 -0.56 9.11
C ASP A 283 24.89 -1.60 9.15
N ASP A 284 23.82 -1.28 9.87
CA ASP A 284 22.49 -1.84 9.66
C ASP A 284 21.51 -0.67 9.62
N GLU A 285 21.44 -0.01 8.45
CA GLU A 285 20.48 1.06 8.20
C GLU A 285 19.07 0.47 8.22
N SER A 286 18.42 0.66 9.37
CA SER A 286 17.01 0.39 9.61
C SER A 286 16.15 0.92 8.47
N SER A 287 15.44 -0.01 7.82
CA SER A 287 14.55 0.21 6.69
C SER A 287 13.36 1.11 7.08
N ALA A 288 13.52 2.42 6.94
CA ALA A 288 12.38 3.24 6.54
C ALA A 288 12.01 2.80 5.11
N PRO A 289 10.72 2.62 4.76
CA PRO A 289 10.34 2.31 3.39
C PRO A 289 10.68 3.53 2.54
N SER A 290 11.90 3.54 2.02
CA SER A 290 12.32 4.54 1.05
C SER A 290 11.40 4.37 -0.15
N LEU A 291 10.78 5.48 -0.57
CA LEU A 291 10.02 5.60 -1.80
C LEU A 291 10.93 5.45 -3.06
N ALA A 292 12.07 4.76 -2.92
CA ALA A 292 13.23 4.76 -3.81
C ALA A 292 13.48 3.40 -4.50
N THR A 293 12.62 2.41 -4.28
CA THR A 293 12.47 1.33 -5.26
C THR A 293 11.33 1.74 -6.19
N GLY A 294 11.51 1.61 -7.50
CA GLY A 294 10.51 1.95 -8.52
C GLY A 294 9.22 1.14 -8.35
N THR A 295 8.41 1.56 -7.37
CA THR A 295 7.21 0.90 -6.93
C THR A 295 6.16 1.19 -7.98
N ASP A 296 5.77 0.18 -8.75
CA ASP A 296 4.73 0.32 -9.76
C ASP A 296 3.45 0.79 -9.05
N VAL A 297 2.85 1.87 -9.55
CA VAL A 297 1.61 2.47 -9.03
C VAL A 297 0.53 1.42 -8.80
N MET A 298 0.55 0.36 -9.62
CA MET A 298 -0.32 -0.79 -9.51
C MET A 298 -0.36 -1.39 -8.09
N GLN A 299 0.76 -1.46 -7.38
CA GLN A 299 0.81 -2.08 -6.04
C GLN A 299 -0.14 -1.38 -5.05
N PHE A 300 -0.23 -0.06 -5.12
CA PHE A 300 -1.13 0.72 -4.26
C PHE A 300 -2.60 0.58 -4.64
N LEU A 301 -2.87 0.23 -5.91
CA LEU A 301 -4.23 0.13 -6.45
C LEU A 301 -4.84 -1.25 -6.30
N LEU A 302 -4.06 -2.32 -6.14
CA LEU A 302 -4.58 -3.71 -6.17
C LEU A 302 -5.74 -3.96 -5.20
N PRO A 303 -5.67 -3.60 -3.90
CA PRO A 303 -6.75 -3.90 -2.98
C PRO A 303 -8.05 -3.17 -3.38
N GLY A 304 -7.94 -1.89 -3.75
CA GLY A 304 -9.08 -1.10 -4.21
C GLY A 304 -9.65 -1.54 -5.56
N LEU A 305 -8.80 -1.93 -6.51
CA LEU A 305 -9.24 -2.49 -7.80
C LEU A 305 -9.93 -3.84 -7.63
N LEU A 306 -9.47 -4.68 -6.70
CA LEU A 306 -10.13 -5.94 -6.39
C LEU A 306 -11.57 -5.71 -5.93
N GLN A 307 -11.79 -4.73 -5.05
CA GLN A 307 -13.13 -4.37 -4.59
C GLN A 307 -13.96 -3.72 -5.70
N LEU A 308 -13.39 -2.75 -6.42
CA LEU A 308 -14.11 -2.03 -7.48
C LEU A 308 -14.57 -3.00 -8.58
N THR A 309 -13.72 -3.93 -8.97
CA THR A 309 -14.03 -4.93 -10.01
C THR A 309 -15.02 -6.00 -9.54
N ALA A 310 -15.31 -6.12 -8.24
CA ALA A 310 -16.40 -6.98 -7.78
C ALA A 310 -17.79 -6.48 -8.19
N THR A 311 -17.88 -5.27 -8.77
CA THR A 311 -19.09 -4.71 -9.39
C THR A 311 -19.06 -4.84 -10.90
N ASP A 312 -20.23 -4.92 -11.55
CA ASP A 312 -20.34 -4.96 -13.02
C ASP A 312 -19.67 -3.73 -13.68
N GLY A 313 -19.82 -2.54 -13.06
CA GLY A 313 -19.24 -1.30 -13.55
C GLY A 313 -17.72 -1.31 -13.54
N GLY A 314 -17.11 -1.69 -12.42
CA GLY A 314 -15.65 -1.77 -12.29
C GLY A 314 -15.05 -2.86 -13.18
N ALA A 315 -15.67 -4.05 -13.22
CA ALA A 315 -15.23 -5.13 -14.11
C ALA A 315 -15.29 -4.70 -15.58
N THR A 316 -16.37 -4.03 -15.98
CA THR A 316 -16.54 -3.53 -17.35
C THR A 316 -15.52 -2.45 -17.71
N ALA A 317 -15.18 -1.54 -16.79
CA ALA A 317 -14.17 -0.52 -17.03
C ALA A 317 -12.78 -1.13 -17.31
N VAL A 318 -12.41 -2.20 -16.61
CA VAL A 318 -11.17 -2.95 -16.90
C VAL A 318 -11.27 -3.73 -18.20
N ALA A 319 -12.42 -4.36 -18.50
CA ALA A 319 -12.59 -5.22 -19.67
C ALA A 319 -12.65 -4.47 -21.01
N THR A 320 -13.08 -3.21 -20.98
CA THR A 320 -13.34 -2.40 -22.19
C THR A 320 -12.11 -1.62 -22.65
N ASP A 321 -11.16 -1.34 -21.74
CA ASP A 321 -9.90 -0.69 -22.06
C ASP A 321 -8.75 -1.72 -22.15
N ASP A 322 -8.29 -1.99 -23.38
CA ASP A 322 -7.23 -2.95 -23.65
C ASP A 322 -5.91 -2.61 -22.94
N ALA A 323 -5.59 -1.33 -22.75
CA ALA A 323 -4.35 -0.90 -22.11
C ALA A 323 -4.38 -1.17 -20.60
N VAL A 324 -5.54 -1.00 -19.97
CA VAL A 324 -5.76 -1.31 -18.56
C VAL A 324 -5.57 -2.80 -18.30
N LEU A 325 -6.31 -3.65 -19.05
CA LEU A 325 -6.20 -5.10 -18.88
C LEU A 325 -4.79 -5.60 -19.20
N GLN A 326 -4.16 -5.06 -20.25
CA GLN A 326 -2.79 -5.41 -20.59
C GLN A 326 -1.81 -5.06 -19.45
N LYS A 327 -1.93 -3.87 -18.85
CA LYS A 327 -1.08 -3.44 -17.73
C LYS A 327 -1.26 -4.32 -16.49
N ILE A 328 -2.49 -4.72 -16.15
CA ILE A 328 -2.79 -5.66 -15.04
C ILE A 328 -2.15 -7.04 -15.31
N LEU A 329 -2.31 -7.58 -16.52
CA LEU A 329 -1.73 -8.88 -16.89
C LEU A 329 -0.19 -8.84 -16.92
N GLN A 330 0.39 -7.75 -17.42
CA GLN A 330 1.84 -7.53 -17.39
C GLN A 330 2.37 -7.47 -15.95
N PHE A 331 1.69 -6.71 -15.09
CA PHE A 331 2.05 -6.62 -13.68
C PHE A 331 1.97 -7.98 -12.98
N THR A 332 0.93 -8.77 -13.27
CA THR A 332 0.80 -10.17 -12.78
C THR A 332 2.04 -11.00 -13.16
N GLY A 333 2.51 -10.90 -14.42
CA GLY A 333 3.71 -11.58 -14.88
C GLY A 333 5.00 -11.11 -14.19
N VAL A 334 5.11 -9.81 -13.89
CA VAL A 334 6.22 -9.23 -13.12
C VAL A 334 6.25 -9.80 -11.71
N VAL A 335 5.10 -9.86 -11.02
CA VAL A 335 4.98 -10.46 -9.67
C VAL A 335 5.44 -11.91 -9.69
N CYS A 336 4.97 -12.72 -10.66
CA CYS A 336 5.41 -14.12 -10.78
C CYS A 336 6.93 -14.23 -10.99
N THR A 337 7.51 -13.37 -11.83
CA THR A 337 8.96 -13.38 -12.12
C THR A 337 9.77 -13.03 -10.86
N ARG A 338 9.32 -12.05 -10.07
CA ARG A 338 9.97 -11.65 -8.81
C ARG A 338 9.95 -12.78 -7.79
N MET A 339 8.79 -13.42 -7.60
CA MET A 339 8.66 -14.56 -6.69
C MET A 339 9.59 -15.72 -7.07
N VAL A 340 9.75 -15.99 -8.36
CA VAL A 340 10.70 -17.02 -8.85
C VAL A 340 12.15 -16.62 -8.54
N ALA A 341 12.53 -15.37 -8.78
CA ALA A 341 13.89 -14.89 -8.50
C ALA A 341 14.22 -14.96 -7.00
N GLU A 342 13.31 -14.51 -6.14
CA GLU A 342 13.46 -14.53 -4.67
C GLU A 342 13.57 -15.97 -4.13
N SER A 343 12.83 -16.92 -4.71
CA SER A 343 12.92 -18.34 -4.39
C SER A 343 14.28 -18.97 -4.74
N THR A 344 14.98 -18.43 -5.76
CA THR A 344 16.32 -18.92 -6.15
C THR A 344 17.45 -18.25 -5.37
N ALA A 345 17.20 -17.08 -4.78
CA ALA A 345 18.20 -16.27 -4.10
C ALA A 345 18.26 -16.53 -2.58
N SER A 346 17.18 -16.99 -1.96
CA SER A 346 17.10 -17.18 -0.50
C SER A 346 17.27 -18.65 -0.08
N SER A 347 18.46 -18.97 0.44
CA SER A 347 18.59 -19.99 1.49
C SER A 347 18.43 -19.28 2.84
N ALA A 348 17.31 -19.54 3.51
CA ALA A 348 16.98 -19.10 4.88
C ALA A 348 16.40 -17.66 5.02
N HIS A 349 15.14 -17.61 5.48
CA HIS A 349 14.46 -16.50 6.20
C HIS A 349 13.80 -15.37 5.37
N GLY A 350 13.28 -15.64 4.17
CA GLY A 350 12.40 -14.70 3.46
C GLY A 350 10.92 -15.02 3.65
N ASP A 351 10.11 -14.01 3.97
CA ASP A 351 8.65 -14.08 4.11
C ASP A 351 7.99 -14.32 2.73
N LEU A 352 7.89 -15.60 2.31
CA LEU A 352 7.27 -16.01 1.04
C LEU A 352 5.78 -15.58 0.91
N GLY A 353 5.17 -15.03 1.96
CA GLY A 353 3.76 -14.67 1.99
C GLY A 353 3.40 -13.41 1.19
N GLU A 354 4.29 -12.42 1.14
CA GLU A 354 3.97 -11.08 0.60
C GLU A 354 3.69 -11.12 -0.92
N GLY A 355 4.47 -11.89 -1.67
CA GLY A 355 4.28 -12.08 -3.11
C GLY A 355 2.98 -12.81 -3.47
N VAL A 356 2.58 -13.78 -2.64
CA VAL A 356 1.37 -14.59 -2.86
C VAL A 356 0.11 -13.74 -2.65
N GLY A 357 0.09 -12.87 -1.64
CA GLY A 357 -1.03 -11.93 -1.42
C GLY A 357 -1.22 -11.01 -2.62
N THR A 358 -0.13 -10.41 -3.10
CA THR A 358 -0.13 -9.56 -4.31
C THR A 358 -0.64 -10.31 -5.53
N LEU A 359 -0.16 -11.53 -5.76
CA LEU A 359 -0.58 -12.37 -6.87
C LEU A 359 -2.07 -12.76 -6.76
N THR A 360 -2.54 -13.09 -5.57
CA THR A 360 -3.94 -13.42 -5.29
C THR A 360 -4.86 -12.25 -5.67
N MET A 361 -4.51 -11.01 -5.30
CA MET A 361 -5.30 -9.83 -5.69
C MET A 361 -5.31 -9.61 -7.20
N CYS A 362 -4.17 -9.74 -7.88
CA CYS A 362 -4.08 -9.63 -9.34
C CYS A 362 -5.01 -10.62 -10.06
N LEU A 363 -5.01 -11.87 -9.58
CA LEU A 363 -5.83 -12.93 -10.14
C LEU A 363 -7.31 -12.77 -9.78
N GLY A 364 -7.62 -12.29 -8.56
CA GLY A 364 -8.98 -11.93 -8.17
C GLY A 364 -9.59 -10.86 -9.07
N ILE A 365 -8.83 -9.81 -9.39
CA ILE A 365 -9.24 -8.79 -10.38
C ILE A 365 -9.54 -9.43 -11.74
N CYS A 366 -8.64 -10.29 -12.23
CA CYS A 366 -8.84 -10.98 -13.50
C CYS A 366 -10.07 -11.91 -13.48
N LEU A 367 -10.32 -12.61 -12.37
CA LEU A 367 -11.47 -13.47 -12.18
C LEU A 367 -12.78 -12.67 -12.20
N ASN A 368 -12.82 -11.54 -11.47
CA ASN A 368 -13.96 -10.63 -11.49
C ASN A 368 -14.28 -10.15 -12.91
N VAL A 369 -13.26 -9.75 -13.67
CA VAL A 369 -13.40 -9.34 -15.07
C VAL A 369 -13.94 -10.48 -15.95
N LEU A 370 -13.45 -11.70 -15.76
CA LEU A 370 -13.92 -12.87 -16.52
C LEU A 370 -15.38 -13.24 -16.21
N LEU A 371 -15.83 -13.05 -14.96
CA LEU A 371 -17.15 -13.48 -14.51
C LEU A 371 -18.23 -12.41 -14.71
N LEU A 372 -17.90 -11.14 -14.52
CA LEU A 372 -18.87 -10.04 -14.46
C LEU A 372 -18.91 -9.21 -15.74
N ALA A 373 -17.77 -9.01 -16.41
CA ALA A 373 -17.74 -8.19 -17.62
C ALA A 373 -18.17 -8.99 -18.85
N THR A 374 -18.82 -8.34 -19.81
CA THR A 374 -18.99 -8.90 -21.17
C THR A 374 -17.68 -8.71 -21.94
N PRO A 375 -16.90 -9.77 -22.20
CA PRO A 375 -15.55 -9.61 -22.74
C PRO A 375 -15.62 -9.13 -24.20
N SER A 376 -14.89 -8.06 -24.50
CA SER A 376 -14.62 -7.68 -25.89
C SER A 376 -13.76 -8.75 -26.57
N SER A 377 -13.74 -8.78 -27.91
CA SER A 377 -12.87 -9.71 -28.64
C SER A 377 -11.38 -9.52 -28.31
N ALA A 378 -10.98 -8.30 -27.94
CA ALA A 378 -9.62 -7.96 -27.57
C ALA A 378 -9.27 -8.43 -26.16
N CYS A 379 -10.16 -8.20 -25.20
CA CYS A 379 -10.10 -8.75 -23.85
C CYS A 379 -9.95 -10.28 -23.87
N HIS A 380 -10.77 -10.97 -24.67
CA HIS A 380 -10.66 -12.42 -24.84
C HIS A 380 -9.28 -12.85 -25.35
N ARG A 381 -8.71 -12.14 -26.35
CA ARG A 381 -7.36 -12.44 -26.87
C ARG A 381 -6.27 -12.24 -25.82
N LEU A 382 -6.39 -11.24 -24.95
CA LEU A 382 -5.43 -10.99 -23.88
C LEU A 382 -5.44 -12.12 -22.84
N PHE A 383 -6.62 -12.58 -22.43
CA PHE A 383 -6.73 -13.73 -21.51
C PHE A 383 -6.25 -15.04 -22.12
N VAL A 384 -6.54 -15.30 -23.40
CA VAL A 384 -5.99 -16.48 -24.10
C VAL A 384 -4.46 -16.45 -24.13
N LYS A 385 -3.84 -15.27 -24.31
CA LYS A 385 -2.38 -15.11 -24.24
C LYS A 385 -1.82 -15.35 -22.83
N ALA A 386 -2.57 -14.99 -21.77
CA ALA A 386 -2.16 -15.16 -20.38
C ALA A 386 -2.35 -16.61 -19.88
N LEU A 387 -3.19 -17.42 -20.53
CA LEU A 387 -3.51 -18.76 -20.06
C LEU A 387 -2.29 -19.66 -19.77
N PRO A 388 -1.27 -19.78 -20.64
CA PRO A 388 -0.16 -20.70 -20.36
C PRO A 388 0.55 -20.39 -19.04
N MET A 389 0.63 -19.10 -18.67
CA MET A 389 1.12 -18.67 -17.37
C MET A 389 0.22 -19.18 -16.25
N TRP A 390 -1.11 -19.00 -16.35
CA TRP A 390 -2.05 -19.48 -15.35
C TRP A 390 -2.07 -20.99 -15.19
N GLN A 391 -2.00 -21.77 -16.28
CA GLN A 391 -1.89 -23.23 -16.19
C GLN A 391 -0.61 -23.65 -15.46
N SER A 392 0.50 -22.96 -15.73
CA SER A 392 1.77 -23.21 -15.04
C SER A 392 1.67 -22.86 -13.56
N LEU A 393 1.05 -21.73 -13.22
CA LEU A 393 0.79 -21.32 -11.83
C LEU A 393 -0.11 -22.32 -11.11
N ALA A 394 -1.18 -22.82 -11.74
CA ALA A 394 -2.05 -23.84 -11.13
C ALA A 394 -1.26 -25.10 -10.76
N ILE A 395 -0.41 -25.58 -11.68
CA ILE A 395 0.42 -26.77 -11.44
C ILE A 395 1.45 -26.51 -10.33
N LEU A 396 2.07 -25.33 -10.29
CA LEU A 396 3.05 -24.96 -9.27
C LEU A 396 2.41 -24.82 -7.89
N SER A 397 1.30 -24.07 -7.79
CA SER A 397 0.54 -23.92 -6.54
C SER A 397 0.03 -25.27 -6.05
N TRP A 398 -0.44 -26.15 -6.95
CA TRP A 398 -0.87 -27.50 -6.60
C TRP A 398 0.27 -28.32 -6.02
N ARG A 399 1.45 -28.32 -6.65
CA ARG A 399 2.62 -29.05 -6.15
C ARG A 399 3.06 -28.53 -4.78
N HIS A 400 3.07 -27.21 -4.60
CA HIS A 400 3.40 -26.60 -3.32
C HIS A 400 2.41 -27.04 -2.24
N VAL A 401 1.11 -26.94 -2.50
CA VAL A 401 0.06 -27.39 -1.59
C VAL A 401 0.21 -28.87 -1.27
N VAL A 402 0.42 -29.76 -2.25
CA VAL A 402 0.58 -31.21 -2.01
C VAL A 402 1.83 -31.54 -1.19
N VAL A 403 2.96 -30.88 -1.44
CA VAL A 403 4.21 -31.13 -0.70
C VAL A 403 4.12 -30.62 0.74
N ASN A 404 3.49 -29.47 0.95
CA ASN A 404 3.43 -28.80 2.26
C ASN A 404 2.15 -29.12 3.06
N ASN A 405 1.17 -29.83 2.48
CA ASN A 405 -0.10 -30.23 3.10
C ASN A 405 0.01 -31.15 4.33
N ALA A 406 1.22 -31.47 4.80
CA ALA A 406 1.42 -32.25 6.02
C ALA A 406 1.38 -31.40 7.31
N ASP A 407 1.59 -30.08 7.23
CA ASP A 407 1.49 -29.14 8.36
C ASP A 407 0.21 -28.30 8.25
N VAL A 408 -0.89 -28.88 8.74
CA VAL A 408 -2.27 -28.37 8.63
C VAL A 408 -2.51 -27.10 9.46
N ASP A 409 -1.55 -26.64 10.27
CA ASP A 409 -1.71 -25.50 11.18
C ASP A 409 -1.06 -24.18 10.68
N ALA A 410 -0.47 -24.15 9.48
CA ALA A 410 0.23 -22.98 8.97
C ALA A 410 -0.66 -22.09 8.07
N ARG A 411 -0.91 -20.83 8.49
CA ARG A 411 -1.63 -19.78 7.71
C ARG A 411 -1.16 -19.62 6.26
N ALA A 412 0.12 -19.88 5.98
CA ALA A 412 0.67 -19.83 4.63
C ALA A 412 0.04 -20.89 3.71
N SER A 413 -0.25 -22.09 4.24
CA SER A 413 -0.91 -23.18 3.50
C SER A 413 -2.27 -22.74 2.94
N ASP A 414 -3.05 -22.02 3.75
CA ASP A 414 -4.38 -21.52 3.37
C ASP A 414 -4.31 -20.54 2.19
N MET A 415 -3.31 -19.66 2.16
CA MET A 415 -3.17 -18.67 1.09
C MET A 415 -2.76 -19.33 -0.25
N TYR A 416 -1.87 -20.32 -0.23
CA TYR A 416 -1.54 -21.10 -1.43
C TYR A 416 -2.71 -21.97 -1.90
N LEU A 417 -3.53 -22.47 -0.98
CA LEU A 417 -4.75 -23.20 -1.30
C LEU A 417 -5.77 -22.27 -1.97
N MET A 418 -5.98 -21.06 -1.45
CA MET A 418 -6.83 -20.05 -2.09
C MET A 418 -6.31 -19.69 -3.48
N LEU A 419 -5.01 -19.42 -3.62
CA LEU A 419 -4.37 -19.15 -4.91
C LEU A 419 -4.61 -20.29 -5.90
N LEU A 420 -4.44 -21.55 -5.48
CA LEU A 420 -4.68 -22.71 -6.32
C LEU A 420 -6.11 -22.74 -6.86
N HIS A 421 -7.12 -22.45 -6.04
CA HIS A 421 -8.52 -22.45 -6.47
C HIS A 421 -8.81 -21.31 -7.45
N ILE A 422 -8.32 -20.09 -7.18
CA ILE A 422 -8.48 -18.93 -8.09
C ILE A 422 -7.87 -19.23 -9.46
N VAL A 423 -6.60 -19.65 -9.48
CA VAL A 423 -5.89 -19.93 -10.75
C VAL A 423 -6.56 -21.09 -11.49
N SER A 424 -7.03 -22.11 -10.78
CA SER A 424 -7.75 -23.24 -11.38
C SER A 424 -9.07 -22.81 -12.00
N ALA A 425 -9.85 -21.95 -11.35
CA ALA A 425 -11.05 -21.39 -11.95
C ALA A 425 -10.69 -20.63 -13.25
N MET A 426 -9.72 -19.74 -13.21
CA MET A 426 -9.32 -18.93 -14.38
C MET A 426 -8.75 -19.77 -15.52
N ALA A 427 -7.93 -20.78 -15.22
CA ALA A 427 -7.33 -21.65 -16.22
C ALA A 427 -8.34 -22.57 -16.92
N LEU A 428 -9.52 -22.79 -16.30
CA LEU A 428 -10.55 -23.71 -16.79
C LEU A 428 -11.76 -22.99 -17.39
N VAL A 429 -11.87 -21.66 -17.22
CA VAL A 429 -12.83 -20.78 -17.96
C VAL A 429 -12.52 -20.68 -19.48
N GLN A 430 -11.62 -21.52 -19.99
CA GLN A 430 -11.14 -21.56 -21.38
C GLN A 430 -12.19 -22.01 -22.42
N PRO A 431 -12.11 -21.52 -23.67
CA PRO A 431 -12.79 -22.15 -24.80
C PRO A 431 -12.33 -23.61 -24.98
N THR A 432 -13.22 -24.47 -25.47
CA THR A 432 -13.06 -25.93 -25.69
C THR A 432 -11.83 -26.39 -26.50
N ALA A 433 -10.97 -25.48 -26.97
CA ALA A 433 -9.89 -25.73 -27.93
C ALA A 433 -8.51 -26.01 -27.29
N MET A 434 -8.27 -25.70 -26.01
CA MET A 434 -6.99 -26.00 -25.37
C MET A 434 -7.02 -27.34 -24.64
N ALA A 435 -6.24 -28.30 -25.13
CA ALA A 435 -6.09 -29.60 -24.49
C ALA A 435 -5.43 -29.44 -23.12
N ALA A 436 -6.10 -29.92 -22.07
CA ALA A 436 -5.51 -29.98 -20.74
C ALA A 436 -4.27 -30.88 -20.75
N THR A 437 -3.16 -30.39 -20.19
CA THR A 437 -1.98 -31.24 -19.96
C THR A 437 -2.33 -32.35 -18.97
N SER A 438 -1.61 -33.47 -19.02
CA SER A 438 -1.82 -34.57 -18.07
C SER A 438 -1.66 -34.12 -16.60
N GLN A 439 -0.76 -33.15 -16.36
CA GLN A 439 -0.57 -32.55 -15.04
C GLN A 439 -1.75 -31.67 -14.62
N LEU A 440 -2.34 -30.90 -15.53
CA LEU A 440 -3.52 -30.09 -15.23
C LEU A 440 -4.74 -30.96 -14.94
N ALA A 441 -4.91 -32.07 -15.67
CA ALA A 441 -5.95 -33.06 -15.40
C ALA A 441 -5.77 -33.73 -14.02
N ALA A 442 -4.53 -34.05 -13.63
CA ALA A 442 -4.23 -34.57 -12.30
C ALA A 442 -4.51 -33.53 -11.20
N CYS A 443 -4.14 -32.27 -11.41
CA CYS A 443 -4.46 -31.15 -10.51
C CYS A 443 -5.99 -31.00 -10.31
N SER A 444 -6.75 -30.97 -11.41
CA SER A 444 -8.22 -30.90 -11.38
C SER A 444 -8.84 -32.09 -10.64
N THR A 445 -8.30 -33.30 -10.81
CA THR A 445 -8.78 -34.50 -10.13
C THR A 445 -8.49 -34.41 -8.63
N TRP A 446 -7.27 -34.00 -8.27
CA TRP A 446 -6.88 -33.81 -6.87
C TRP A 446 -7.77 -32.79 -6.17
N LEU A 447 -8.06 -31.65 -6.81
CA LEU A 447 -8.98 -30.64 -6.27
C LEU A 447 -10.35 -31.22 -5.96
N LYS A 448 -10.95 -32.01 -6.87
CA LYS A 448 -12.26 -32.66 -6.66
C LYS A 448 -12.26 -33.58 -5.44
N ASP A 449 -11.15 -34.26 -5.18
CA ASP A 449 -11.02 -35.23 -4.10
C ASP A 449 -10.63 -34.59 -2.74
N HIS A 450 -10.18 -33.33 -2.74
CA HIS A 450 -9.68 -32.62 -1.56
C HIS A 450 -10.38 -31.26 -1.39
N PRO A 451 -11.67 -31.24 -1.01
CA PRO A 451 -12.35 -29.99 -0.69
C PRO A 451 -11.71 -29.33 0.54
N PRO A 452 -11.59 -27.99 0.57
CA PRO A 452 -11.09 -27.27 1.74
C PRO A 452 -12.03 -27.44 2.95
N SER A 453 -11.58 -27.09 4.14
CA SER A 453 -12.46 -27.04 5.31
C SER A 453 -13.51 -25.94 5.14
N MET A 454 -14.77 -26.20 5.54
CA MET A 454 -15.80 -25.15 5.60
C MET A 454 -15.46 -24.02 6.58
N ALA A 455 -14.49 -24.22 7.49
CA ALA A 455 -13.99 -23.16 8.35
C ALA A 455 -13.18 -22.09 7.58
N CYS A 456 -12.70 -22.40 6.37
CA CYS A 456 -12.05 -21.46 5.47
C CYS A 456 -13.03 -21.05 4.36
N GLU A 457 -13.96 -20.15 4.69
CA GLU A 457 -15.07 -19.75 3.79
C GLU A 457 -14.57 -19.31 2.41
N GLY A 458 -13.52 -18.47 2.35
CA GLY A 458 -12.96 -17.99 1.08
C GLY A 458 -12.42 -19.09 0.17
N ALA A 459 -11.70 -20.08 0.73
CA ALA A 459 -11.22 -21.22 -0.04
C ALA A 459 -12.38 -22.13 -0.48
N TRP A 460 -13.40 -22.30 0.37
CA TRP A 460 -14.59 -23.08 0.07
C TRP A 460 -15.41 -22.49 -1.10
N ASP A 461 -15.68 -21.19 -1.07
CA ASP A 461 -16.45 -20.52 -2.13
C ASP A 461 -15.73 -20.59 -3.48
N LEU A 462 -14.41 -20.38 -3.47
CA LEU A 462 -13.57 -20.51 -4.66
C LEU A 462 -13.47 -21.96 -5.14
N HIS A 463 -13.50 -22.93 -4.22
CA HIS A 463 -13.59 -24.34 -4.56
C HIS A 463 -14.92 -24.65 -5.25
N GLU A 464 -16.06 -24.20 -4.72
CA GLU A 464 -17.35 -24.37 -5.38
C GLU A 464 -17.38 -23.76 -6.78
N LEU A 465 -16.82 -22.56 -6.93
CA LEU A 465 -16.71 -21.89 -8.22
C LEU A 465 -15.87 -22.71 -9.19
N ALA A 466 -14.68 -23.16 -8.79
CA ALA A 466 -13.82 -24.01 -9.61
C ALA A 466 -14.53 -25.31 -10.00
N MET A 467 -15.29 -25.93 -9.08
CA MET A 467 -16.09 -27.12 -9.33
C MET A 467 -17.23 -26.89 -10.33
N ARG A 468 -17.81 -25.68 -10.37
CA ARG A 468 -18.81 -25.30 -11.39
C ARG A 468 -18.17 -25.07 -12.75
N VAL A 469 -17.01 -24.43 -12.81
CA VAL A 469 -16.24 -24.22 -14.04
C VAL A 469 -15.73 -25.55 -14.63
N MET A 470 -15.42 -26.53 -13.77
CA MET A 470 -14.93 -27.86 -14.16
C MET A 470 -16.01 -28.83 -14.70
N LYS A 471 -17.30 -28.47 -14.59
CA LYS A 471 -18.42 -29.27 -15.10
C LYS A 471 -18.76 -28.85 -16.53
#